data_AF-A0A2S8D4R5-F1
#
_entry.id   AF-A0A2S8D4R5-F1
#
_cell.length_a   1.000
_cell.length_b   1.000
_cell.length_c   1.000
_cell.angle_alpha   90.00
_cell.angle_beta   90.00
_cell.angle_gamma   90.00
#
_symmetry.space_group_name_H-M   'P 1'
#
loop_
_entity.id
_entity.type
_entity.pdbx_description
1 polymer ?
#
loop_
_entity_poly.entity_id
_entity_poly.type
_entity_poly.pdbx_seq_one_letter_code
_entity_poly.pdbx_strand_id
1 'polypeptide(L)'
;PRLALQLITLRKQRDEVALEVEQRVIAHPLYPVLTSMPGVGVRTAARLLTEVACRAFAFAALRDPLSRAYYTRKMSQGKRHNQALIALARRRCDVLFAMMRDGTFYTPQGS
;
A
#
# COMPACT_ATOMS: atom_id res chain seq x y z
N PRO A 1 21.44 -19.87 28.13
CA PRO A 1 19.96 -19.81 28.13
C PRO A 1 19.30 -18.42 28.23
N ARG A 2 19.98 -17.38 28.78
CA ARG A 2 19.39 -16.02 28.94
C ARG A 2 18.99 -15.32 27.63
N LEU A 3 19.84 -15.42 26.60
CA LEU A 3 19.59 -14.85 25.27
C LEU A 3 18.36 -15.46 24.57
N ALA A 4 18.17 -16.77 24.68
CA ALA A 4 17.02 -17.45 24.06
C ALA A 4 15.69 -16.96 24.67
N LEU A 5 15.64 -16.79 25.99
CA LEU A 5 14.49 -16.23 26.69
C LEU A 5 14.23 -14.77 26.29
N GLN A 6 15.29 -13.95 26.18
CA GLN A 6 15.16 -12.55 25.72
C GLN A 6 14.59 -12.46 24.30
N LEU A 7 15.02 -13.33 23.38
CA LEU A 7 14.49 -13.38 22.02
C LEU A 7 13.01 -13.76 21.96
N ILE A 8 12.58 -14.70 22.81
CA ILE A 8 11.17 -15.10 22.92
C ILE A 8 10.33 -13.92 23.41
N THR A 9 10.78 -13.24 24.46
CA THR A 9 10.10 -12.06 24.99
C THR A 9 10.01 -10.93 23.96
N LEU A 10 11.11 -10.63 23.26
CA LEU A 10 11.12 -9.59 22.22
C LEU A 10 10.19 -9.92 21.04
N ARG A 11 10.11 -11.19 20.62
CA ARG A 11 9.17 -11.61 19.57
C ARG A 11 7.72 -11.40 20.01
N LYS A 12 7.40 -11.76 21.26
CA LYS A 12 6.07 -11.54 21.83
C LYS A 12 5.72 -10.06 21.88
N GLN A 13 6.65 -9.21 22.35
CA GLN A 13 6.47 -7.75 22.37
C GLN A 13 6.25 -7.18 20.96
N ARG A 14 7.00 -7.64 19.96
CA ARG A 14 6.80 -7.23 18.56
C ARG A 14 5.40 -7.58 18.07
N ASP A 15 4.90 -8.76 18.40
CA ASP A 15 3.58 -9.23 17.94
C ASP A 15 2.45 -8.45 18.63
N GLU A 16 2.61 -8.11 19.91
CA GLU A 16 1.70 -7.23 20.65
C GLU A 16 1.65 -5.82 20.03
N VAL A 17 2.81 -5.22 19.75
CA VAL A 17 2.90 -3.91 19.08
C VAL A 17 2.31 -3.97 17.67
N ALA A 18 2.52 -5.07 16.94
CA ALA A 18 1.94 -5.24 15.61
C ALA A 18 0.41 -5.23 15.64
N LEU A 19 -0.20 -5.93 16.60
CA LEU A 19 -1.65 -5.93 16.80
C LEU A 19 -2.17 -4.54 17.14
N GLU A 20 -1.49 -3.81 18.03
CA GLU A 20 -1.88 -2.45 18.40
C GLU A 20 -1.85 -1.51 17.19
N VAL A 21 -0.79 -1.59 16.38
CA VAL A 21 -0.67 -0.81 15.15
C VAL A 21 -1.79 -1.16 14.17
N GLU A 22 -2.10 -2.44 13.97
CA GLU A 22 -3.19 -2.87 13.10
C GLU A 22 -4.54 -2.30 13.57
N GLN A 23 -4.83 -2.36 14.87
CA GLN A 23 -6.05 -1.79 15.45
C GLN A 23 -6.15 -0.28 15.22
N ARG A 24 -5.07 0.46 15.46
CA ARG A 24 -5.01 1.92 15.23
C ARG A 24 -5.22 2.27 13.76
N VAL A 25 -4.66 1.46 12.87
CA VAL A 25 -4.81 1.65 11.42
C VAL A 25 -6.24 1.37 10.97
N ILE A 26 -6.86 0.31 11.48
CA ILE A 26 -8.26 -0.04 11.16
C ILE A 26 -9.23 1.04 11.67
N ALA A 27 -8.97 1.60 12.86
CA ALA A 27 -9.78 2.68 13.44
C ALA A 27 -9.65 4.02 12.69
N HIS A 28 -8.69 4.15 11.76
CA HIS A 28 -8.45 5.40 11.06
C HIS A 28 -9.58 5.71 10.06
N PRO A 29 -10.12 6.95 10.00
CA PRO A 29 -11.24 7.29 9.11
C PRO A 29 -10.98 7.00 7.62
N LEU A 30 -9.73 7.10 7.19
CA LEU A 30 -9.32 6.82 5.80
C LEU A 30 -9.13 5.32 5.50
N TYR A 31 -9.14 4.44 6.50
CA TYR A 31 -8.88 3.01 6.30
C TYR A 31 -9.79 2.35 5.27
N PRO A 32 -11.13 2.56 5.29
CA PRO A 32 -12.03 1.96 4.29
C PRO A 32 -11.72 2.44 2.86
N VAL A 33 -11.35 3.71 2.72
CA VAL A 33 -10.97 4.32 1.43
C VAL A 33 -9.68 3.67 0.92
N LEU A 34 -8.66 3.56 1.78
CA LEU A 34 -7.38 2.93 1.43
C LEU A 34 -7.55 1.45 1.04
N THR A 35 -8.35 0.68 1.78
CA THR A 35 -8.52 -0.77 1.54
C THR A 35 -9.49 -1.10 0.41
N SER A 36 -10.29 -0.13 -0.06
CA SER A 36 -11.07 -0.30 -1.30
C SER A 36 -10.18 -0.50 -2.53
N MET A 37 -8.91 -0.09 -2.44
CA MET A 37 -7.94 -0.29 -3.50
C MET A 37 -7.45 -1.75 -3.56
N PRO A 38 -7.39 -2.36 -4.75
CA PRO A 38 -6.77 -3.67 -4.92
C PRO A 38 -5.30 -3.64 -4.49
N GLY A 39 -4.94 -4.65 -3.69
CA GLY A 39 -3.58 -4.86 -3.15
C GLY A 39 -3.22 -3.99 -1.94
N VAL A 40 -4.14 -3.19 -1.42
CA VAL A 40 -3.93 -2.38 -0.21
C VAL A 40 -4.62 -3.03 0.99
N GLY A 41 -3.85 -3.78 1.79
CA GLY A 41 -4.30 -4.31 3.09
C GLY A 41 -3.75 -3.49 4.26
N VAL A 42 -4.08 -3.86 5.50
CA VAL A 42 -3.75 -3.12 6.75
C VAL A 42 -2.29 -2.66 6.80
N ARG A 43 -1.34 -3.53 6.49
CA ARG A 43 0.09 -3.18 6.52
C ARG A 43 0.49 -2.12 5.48
N THR A 44 -0.11 -2.17 4.30
CA THR A 44 0.13 -1.18 3.24
C THR A 44 -0.57 0.12 3.57
N ALA A 45 -1.81 0.06 4.09
CA ALA A 45 -2.55 1.21 4.59
C ALA A 45 -1.78 1.93 5.72
N ALA A 46 -1.21 1.19 6.67
CA ALA A 46 -0.37 1.72 7.74
C ALA A 46 0.78 2.57 7.19
N ARG A 47 1.53 2.04 6.20
CA ARG A 47 2.62 2.76 5.54
C ARG A 47 2.15 3.96 4.73
N LEU A 48 0.95 3.92 4.16
CA LEU A 48 0.39 5.06 3.46
C LEU A 48 -0.02 6.17 4.44
N LEU A 49 -0.57 5.81 5.60
CA LEU A 49 -0.91 6.74 6.67
C LEU A 49 0.33 7.36 7.31
N THR A 50 1.46 6.65 7.37
CA THR A 50 2.68 7.15 8.03
C THR A 50 3.72 7.77 7.09
N GLU A 51 3.86 7.29 5.84
CA GLU A 51 5.09 7.54 5.05
C GLU A 51 4.88 7.84 3.55
N VAL A 52 3.76 7.48 2.92
CA VAL A 52 3.58 7.46 1.45
C VAL A 52 4.77 6.78 0.73
N ALA A 53 5.01 5.50 1.03
CA ALA A 53 6.06 4.71 0.37
C ALA A 53 5.68 4.31 -1.08
N CYS A 54 6.11 5.10 -2.07
CA CYS A 54 5.79 4.95 -3.50
C CYS A 54 6.05 3.54 -4.07
N ARG A 55 7.14 2.86 -3.68
CA ARG A 55 7.51 1.55 -4.26
C ARG A 55 6.58 0.42 -3.81
N ALA A 56 6.30 0.32 -2.51
CA ALA A 56 5.37 -0.68 -1.99
C ALA A 56 3.96 -0.47 -2.57
N PHE A 57 3.58 0.78 -2.77
CA PHE A 57 2.30 1.17 -3.36
C PHE A 57 2.17 0.81 -4.85
N ALA A 58 3.26 0.92 -5.62
CA ALA A 58 3.31 0.43 -7.00
C ALA A 58 3.18 -1.10 -7.09
N PHE A 59 3.72 -1.87 -6.15
CA PHE A 59 3.55 -3.32 -6.16
C PHE A 59 2.11 -3.73 -5.83
N ALA A 60 1.46 -3.05 -4.88
CA ALA A 60 0.03 -3.21 -4.65
C ALA A 60 -0.79 -2.93 -5.92
N ALA A 61 -0.34 -1.99 -6.78
CA ALA A 61 -1.01 -1.59 -8.01
C ALA A 61 -1.15 -2.73 -9.00
N LEU A 62 -0.15 -3.60 -9.06
CA LEU A 62 -0.09 -4.65 -10.07
C LEU A 62 -1.17 -5.73 -9.90
N ARG A 63 -1.92 -5.70 -8.80
CA ARG A 63 -3.12 -6.53 -8.61
C ARG A 63 -4.36 -5.99 -9.33
N ASP A 64 -4.36 -4.71 -9.70
CA ASP A 64 -5.39 -4.09 -10.54
C ASP A 64 -5.08 -4.31 -12.03
N PRO A 65 -6.00 -4.87 -12.83
CA PRO A 65 -5.79 -5.07 -14.26
C PRO A 65 -5.44 -3.80 -15.03
N LEU A 66 -6.07 -2.65 -14.71
CA LEU A 66 -5.81 -1.38 -15.39
C LEU A 66 -4.40 -0.83 -15.09
N SER A 67 -3.99 -0.90 -13.83
CA SER A 67 -2.64 -0.57 -13.37
C SER A 67 -1.58 -1.47 -13.97
N ARG A 68 -1.87 -2.77 -14.10
CA ARG A 68 -0.96 -3.74 -14.74
C ARG A 68 -0.82 -3.49 -16.24
N ALA A 69 -1.91 -3.21 -16.94
CA ALA A 69 -1.88 -2.82 -18.35
C ALA A 69 -1.06 -1.54 -18.56
N TYR A 70 -1.21 -0.54 -17.68
CA TYR A 70 -0.40 0.68 -17.71
C TYR A 70 1.10 0.40 -17.50
N TYR A 71 1.45 -0.46 -16.53
CA TYR A 71 2.82 -0.88 -16.28
C TYR A 71 3.42 -1.57 -17.51
N THR A 72 2.71 -2.53 -18.10
CA THR A 72 3.17 -3.24 -19.31
C THR A 72 3.35 -2.29 -20.49
N ARG A 73 2.44 -1.32 -20.67
CA ARG A 73 2.60 -0.24 -21.67
C ARG A 73 3.84 0.61 -21.41
N LYS A 74 4.20 0.87 -20.14
CA LYS A 74 5.43 1.61 -19.83
C LYS A 74 6.69 0.78 -20.10
N MET A 75 6.63 -0.53 -19.91
CA MET A 75 7.72 -1.44 -20.27
C MET A 75 7.90 -1.55 -21.79
N SER A 76 6.81 -1.58 -22.58
CA SER A 76 6.89 -1.60 -24.05
C SER A 76 7.39 -0.29 -24.67
N GLN A 77 7.32 0.83 -23.93
CA GLN A 77 7.93 2.11 -24.29
C GLN A 77 9.47 2.15 -24.07
N GLY A 78 10.11 1.01 -23.82
CA GLY A 78 11.55 0.92 -23.57
C GLY A 78 12.00 1.44 -22.19
N LYS A 79 11.06 1.76 -21.29
CA LYS A 79 11.41 2.23 -19.95
C LYS A 79 11.94 1.08 -19.10
N ARG A 80 12.95 1.37 -18.27
CA ARG A 80 13.47 0.40 -17.30
C ARG A 80 12.40 0.10 -16.25
N HIS A 81 12.39 -1.12 -15.71
CA HIS A 81 11.46 -1.58 -14.67
C HIS A 81 11.19 -0.55 -13.56
N ASN A 82 12.25 0.03 -12.97
CA ASN A 82 12.12 1.02 -11.91
C ASN A 82 11.41 2.31 -12.37
N GLN A 83 11.62 2.74 -13.62
CA GLN A 83 10.93 3.90 -14.18
C GLN A 83 9.44 3.61 -14.39
N ALA A 84 9.09 2.40 -14.84
CA ALA A 84 7.70 1.96 -14.98
C ALA A 84 7.00 1.86 -13.62
N LEU A 85 7.68 1.33 -12.59
CA LEU A 85 7.15 1.27 -11.22
C LEU A 85 6.95 2.66 -10.61
N ILE A 86 7.90 3.59 -10.77
CA ILE A 86 7.76 4.96 -10.26
C ILE A 86 6.61 5.69 -10.97
N ALA A 87 6.48 5.54 -12.29
CA ALA A 87 5.36 6.12 -13.04
C ALA A 87 4.00 5.56 -12.57
N LEU A 88 3.94 4.25 -12.29
CA LEU A 88 2.75 3.61 -11.75
C LEU A 88 2.44 4.08 -10.32
N ALA A 89 3.45 4.20 -9.45
CA ALA A 89 3.32 4.72 -8.09
C ALA A 89 2.67 6.10 -8.10
N ARG A 90 3.22 7.01 -8.90
CA ARG A 90 2.72 8.39 -9.03
C ARG A 90 1.27 8.42 -9.47
N ARG A 91 0.93 7.69 -10.54
CA ARG A 91 -0.45 7.59 -11.03
C ARG A 91 -1.40 7.09 -9.94
N ARG A 92 -0.99 6.12 -9.12
CA ARG A 92 -1.83 5.66 -8.00
C ARG A 92 -1.92 6.67 -6.87
N CYS A 93 -0.85 7.42 -6.60
CA CYS A 93 -0.88 8.47 -5.58
C CYS A 93 -1.87 9.56 -5.97
N ASP A 94 -1.96 9.90 -7.26
CA ASP A 94 -2.94 10.86 -7.78
C ASP A 94 -4.38 10.36 -7.56
N VAL A 95 -4.66 9.08 -7.85
CA VAL A 95 -5.98 8.47 -7.60
C VAL A 95 -6.29 8.43 -6.11
N LEU A 96 -5.34 8.04 -5.27
CA LEU A 96 -5.52 7.99 -3.82
C LEU A 96 -5.78 9.38 -3.25
N PHE A 97 -5.04 10.38 -3.73
CA PHE A 97 -5.23 11.78 -3.34
C PHE A 97 -6.64 12.25 -3.72
N ALA A 98 -7.12 11.96 -4.94
CA ALA A 98 -8.48 12.29 -5.35
C ALA A 98 -9.53 11.60 -4.46
N MET A 99 -9.35 10.30 -4.18
CA MET A 99 -10.23 9.54 -3.31
C MET A 99 -10.28 10.10 -1.88
N MET A 100 -9.14 10.44 -1.29
CA MET A 100 -9.07 11.02 0.05
C MET A 100 -9.66 12.43 0.10
N ARG A 101 -9.43 13.24 -0.95
CA ARG A 101 -9.99 14.58 -1.10
C ARG A 101 -11.52 14.55 -1.19
N ASP A 102 -12.06 13.61 -1.96
CA ASP A 102 -13.49 13.51 -2.26
C ASP A 102 -14.26 12.56 -1.32
N GLY A 103 -13.56 11.82 -0.45
CA GLY A 103 -14.16 10.79 0.39
C GLY A 103 -14.75 9.61 -0.40
N THR A 104 -14.25 9.36 -1.60
CA THR A 104 -14.81 8.38 -2.54
C THR A 104 -14.03 7.06 -2.53
N PHE A 105 -14.70 5.95 -2.83
CA PHE A 105 -14.07 4.65 -2.98
C PHE A 105 -13.37 4.49 -4.33
N TYR A 106 -12.45 3.53 -4.41
CA TYR A 106 -11.73 3.24 -5.64
C TYR A 106 -12.71 2.82 -6.74
N THR A 107 -12.79 3.62 -7.80
CA THR A 107 -13.45 3.26 -9.05
C THR A 107 -12.36 2.98 -10.09
N PRO A 108 -12.31 1.78 -10.69
CA PRO A 108 -11.40 1.53 -11.79
C PRO A 108 -11.85 2.39 -12.98
N GLN A 109 -11.16 3.51 -13.22
CA GLN A 109 -11.48 4.38 -14.36
C GLN A 109 -11.29 3.62 -15.67
N GLY A 110 -12.39 3.13 -16.24
CA GLY A 110 -12.42 2.32 -17.46
C GLY A 110 -13.55 1.28 -17.54
N SER A 111 -14.64 1.45 -16.78
CA SER A 111 -15.92 0.73 -16.97
C SER A 111 -16.97 1.69 -17.51
#